data_AF-A0A965G816-F1
#
_entry.id   AF-A0A965G816-F1
#
_cell.length_a   1.000
_cell.length_b   1.000
_cell.length_c   1.000
_cell.angle_alpha   90.00
_cell.angle_beta   90.00
_cell.angle_gamma   90.00
#
_symmetry.space_group_name_H-M   'P 1'
#
loop_
_entity.id
_entity.type
_entity.pdbx_description
1 polymer ?
#
loop_
_entity_poly.entity_id
_entity_poly.type
_entity_poly.pdbx_seq_one_letter_code
_entity_poly.pdbx_strand_id
1 'polypeptide(L)'
;DFGGKQKILDRYLEVARVTADFYLHETPTDGIPYWDTGAPGLAHLGDYLNRPAEPFNEHEPVDSSAAAISAQGLLRLARILEKKGDKKAAQTYLAAGLTTARTLFSEPYLSSDPKHEGLLLHTVYHRPNGWDHIPKGRKVPCGEAAMWGDYHLRELALYLLRLAGGKPYLTFFGEKL
;
A
#
# COMPACT_ATOMS: atom_id res chain seq x y z
N ASP A 1 -21.40 22.34 -20.83
CA ASP A 1 -20.20 22.84 -20.15
C ASP A 1 -20.36 22.62 -18.65
N PHE A 2 -19.61 21.71 -18.03
CA PHE A 2 -19.82 21.29 -16.62
C PHE A 2 -19.11 22.21 -15.62
N GLY A 3 -19.20 23.53 -15.80
CA GLY A 3 -18.85 24.54 -14.79
C GLY A 3 -17.49 24.35 -14.07
N GLY A 4 -16.43 23.92 -14.77
CA GLY A 4 -15.11 23.74 -14.18
C GLY A 4 -14.72 22.31 -13.76
N LYS A 5 -15.50 21.27 -14.09
CA LYS A 5 -15.13 19.86 -13.86
C LYS A 5 -13.70 19.51 -14.26
N GLN A 6 -13.26 19.97 -15.43
CA GLN A 6 -11.91 19.68 -15.93
C GLN A 6 -10.83 20.22 -14.99
N LYS A 7 -10.98 21.47 -14.54
CA LYS A 7 -10.08 22.12 -13.58
C LYS A 7 -9.98 21.33 -12.26
N ILE A 8 -11.09 20.79 -11.78
CA ILE A 8 -11.12 19.95 -10.56
C ILE A 8 -10.39 18.63 -10.78
N LEU A 9 -10.65 17.96 -11.90
CA LEU A 9 -9.97 16.70 -12.24
C LEU A 9 -8.46 16.88 -12.39
N ASP A 10 -8.03 17.98 -13.00
CA ASP A 10 -6.60 18.28 -13.14
C ASP A 10 -5.97 18.57 -11.79
N ARG A 11 -6.66 19.29 -10.88
CA ARG A 11 -6.18 19.49 -9.50
C ARG A 11 -6.10 18.18 -8.72
N TYR A 12 -7.09 17.29 -8.83
CA TYR A 12 -7.01 15.98 -8.17
C TYR A 12 -5.91 15.09 -8.74
N LEU A 13 -5.66 15.15 -10.04
CA LEU A 13 -4.54 14.43 -10.63
C LEU A 13 -3.19 14.97 -10.14
N GLU A 14 -3.04 16.29 -10.06
CA GLU A 14 -1.85 16.92 -9.49
C GLU A 14 -1.60 16.45 -8.06
N VAL A 15 -2.62 16.52 -7.20
CA VAL A 15 -2.51 16.08 -5.79
C VAL A 15 -2.20 14.59 -5.69
N ALA A 16 -2.88 13.74 -6.47
CA ALA A 16 -2.62 12.30 -6.47
C ALA A 16 -1.18 11.96 -6.85
N ARG A 17 -0.59 12.70 -7.80
CA ARG A 17 0.81 12.52 -8.20
C ARG A 17 1.76 12.94 -7.09
N VAL A 18 1.58 14.14 -6.53
CA VAL A 18 2.47 14.63 -5.46
C VAL A 18 2.42 13.71 -4.23
N THR A 19 1.24 13.22 -3.85
CA THR A 19 1.09 12.26 -2.75
C THR A 19 1.74 10.91 -3.08
N ALA A 20 1.55 10.39 -4.30
CA ALA A 20 2.18 9.14 -4.72
C ALA A 20 3.71 9.26 -4.79
N ASP A 21 4.24 10.38 -5.31
CA ASP A 21 5.68 10.62 -5.41
C ASP A 21 6.33 10.70 -4.03
N PHE A 22 5.69 11.39 -3.08
CA PHE A 22 6.13 11.42 -1.68
C PHE A 22 6.10 10.01 -1.06
N TYR A 23 5.00 9.28 -1.25
CA TYR A 23 4.89 7.91 -0.75
C TYR A 23 6.02 7.01 -1.28
N LEU A 24 6.32 7.07 -2.58
CA LEU A 24 7.40 6.28 -3.18
C LEU A 24 8.79 6.69 -2.67
N HIS A 25 9.00 7.98 -2.39
CA HIS A 25 10.26 8.49 -1.85
C HIS A 25 10.50 8.04 -0.39
N GLU A 26 9.42 8.00 0.41
CA GLU A 26 9.47 7.69 1.84
C GLU A 26 9.12 6.22 2.17
N THR A 27 9.11 5.34 1.16
CA THR A 27 8.80 3.91 1.34
C THR A 27 10.01 3.04 0.96
N PRO A 28 10.36 2.03 1.78
CA PRO A 28 11.33 0.98 1.43
C PRO A 28 11.13 0.36 0.05
N THR A 29 12.21 -0.23 -0.49
CA THR A 29 12.28 -0.73 -1.88
C THR A 29 11.28 -1.82 -2.24
N ASP A 30 10.69 -2.50 -1.25
CA ASP A 30 9.68 -3.54 -1.41
C ASP A 30 8.24 -2.99 -1.42
N GLY A 31 8.09 -1.67 -1.23
CA GLY A 31 6.82 -0.97 -1.25
C GLY A 31 6.03 -1.05 0.05
N ILE A 32 6.65 -1.46 1.17
CA ILE A 32 5.99 -1.54 2.48
C ILE A 32 6.46 -0.38 3.38
N PRO A 33 5.57 0.57 3.76
CA PRO A 33 5.96 1.73 4.53
C PRO A 33 6.07 1.41 6.02
N TYR A 34 6.88 2.19 6.74
CA TYR A 34 6.77 2.30 8.19
C TYR A 34 5.48 3.05 8.56
N TRP A 35 4.97 2.82 9.78
CA TRP A 35 3.67 3.37 10.21
C TRP A 35 3.57 4.91 10.12
N ASP A 36 4.70 5.61 10.22
CA ASP A 36 4.81 7.07 10.08
C ASP A 36 6.19 7.41 9.51
N THR A 37 6.25 8.29 8.50
CA THR A 37 7.48 8.71 7.81
C THR A 37 8.39 9.59 8.69
N GLY A 38 7.85 10.13 9.79
CA GLY A 38 8.55 10.92 10.79
C GLY A 38 8.71 10.22 12.14
N ALA A 39 8.49 8.90 12.22
CA ALA A 39 8.65 8.18 13.48
C ALA A 39 10.10 8.28 13.99
N PRO A 40 10.33 8.67 15.26
CA PRO A 40 11.67 8.97 15.76
C PRO A 40 12.60 7.75 15.74
N GLY A 41 12.06 6.54 15.88
CA GLY A 41 12.84 5.31 15.84
C GLY A 41 13.42 4.98 14.46
N LEU A 42 12.95 5.61 13.38
CA LEU A 42 13.52 5.44 12.03
C LEU A 42 15.00 5.84 11.99
N ALA A 43 15.43 6.79 12.84
CA ALA A 43 16.83 7.20 12.96
C ALA A 43 17.77 6.04 13.36
N HIS A 44 17.23 4.98 13.94
CA HIS A 44 17.98 3.78 14.33
C HIS A 44 18.03 2.70 13.23
N LEU A 45 17.30 2.88 12.13
CA LEU A 45 17.24 1.90 11.04
C LEU A 45 18.29 2.13 9.94
N GLY A 46 19.12 3.19 10.06
CA GLY A 46 20.13 3.51 9.05
C GLY A 46 19.52 3.78 7.68
N ASP A 47 20.12 3.26 6.61
CA ASP A 47 19.62 3.44 5.24
C ASP A 47 18.46 2.49 4.91
N TYR A 48 17.33 2.68 5.59
CA TYR A 48 16.17 1.78 5.51
C TYR A 48 15.38 1.95 4.20
N LEU A 49 15.46 3.12 3.56
CA LEU A 49 14.75 3.42 2.31
C LEU A 49 15.36 2.70 1.10
N ASN A 50 16.66 2.35 1.14
CA ASN A 50 17.34 1.65 0.06
C ASN A 50 17.41 0.12 0.23
N ARG A 51 16.55 -0.46 1.08
CA ARG A 51 16.41 -1.92 1.24
C ARG A 51 14.95 -2.31 1.52
N PRO A 52 14.60 -3.61 1.55
CA PRO A 52 13.26 -4.06 1.95
C PRO A 52 12.93 -3.65 3.39
N ALA A 53 11.65 -3.48 3.69
CA ALA A 53 11.20 -3.18 5.04
C ALA A 53 11.45 -4.36 5.99
N GLU A 54 11.66 -4.07 7.27
CA GLU A 54 12.00 -5.07 8.27
C GLU A 54 10.86 -5.18 9.28
N PRO A 55 9.77 -5.93 9.02
CA PRO A 55 8.60 -5.99 9.92
C PRO A 55 8.93 -6.56 11.31
N PHE A 56 10.13 -7.12 11.48
CA PHE A 56 10.60 -7.73 12.71
C PHE A 56 11.67 -6.92 13.47
N ASN A 57 11.99 -5.70 13.03
CA ASN A 57 12.97 -4.85 13.71
C ASN A 57 12.53 -4.44 15.14
N GLU A 58 13.42 -3.73 15.85
CA GLU A 58 13.23 -3.33 17.25
C GLU A 58 12.76 -1.89 17.47
N HIS A 59 12.69 -1.07 16.42
CA HIS A 59 12.60 0.38 16.50
C HIS A 59 11.22 0.91 16.08
N GLU A 60 10.74 0.57 14.89
CA GLU A 60 9.44 1.04 14.39
C GLU A 60 8.67 -0.05 13.64
N PRO A 61 7.35 -0.19 13.87
CA PRO A 61 6.55 -1.15 13.10
C PRO A 61 6.31 -0.64 11.67
N VAL A 62 6.11 -1.59 10.76
CA VAL A 62 5.56 -1.30 9.43
C VAL A 62 4.04 -1.20 9.49
N ASP A 63 3.41 -0.59 8.47
CA ASP A 63 1.97 -0.71 8.26
C ASP A 63 1.67 -1.25 6.86
N SER A 64 1.42 -2.55 6.79
CA SER A 64 1.08 -3.23 5.54
C SER A 64 -0.29 -2.81 5.00
N SER A 65 -1.19 -2.30 5.84
CA SER A 65 -2.51 -1.84 5.39
C SER A 65 -2.40 -0.57 4.54
N ALA A 66 -1.53 0.37 4.93
CA ALA A 66 -1.16 1.51 4.09
C ALA A 66 -0.54 1.06 2.76
N ALA A 67 0.29 0.02 2.75
CA ALA A 67 0.85 -0.54 1.52
C ALA A 67 -0.24 -1.07 0.58
N ALA A 68 -1.23 -1.80 1.11
CA ALA A 68 -2.33 -2.33 0.29
C ALA A 68 -3.15 -1.20 -0.34
N ILE A 69 -3.50 -0.18 0.43
CA ILE A 69 -4.23 1.01 -0.03
C ILE A 69 -3.43 1.74 -1.12
N SER A 70 -2.14 2.00 -0.85
CA SER A 70 -1.26 2.71 -1.79
C SER A 70 -1.05 1.93 -3.08
N ALA A 71 -0.88 0.60 -3.03
CA ALA A 71 -0.77 -0.23 -4.22
C ALA A 71 -2.02 -0.11 -5.12
N GLN A 72 -3.22 -0.12 -4.53
CA GLN A 72 -4.45 0.11 -5.30
C GLN A 72 -4.49 1.48 -5.95
N GLY A 73 -4.08 2.52 -5.22
CA GLY A 73 -3.97 3.90 -5.70
C GLY A 73 -2.98 4.05 -6.84
N LEU A 74 -1.76 3.54 -6.68
CA LEU A 74 -0.68 3.57 -7.67
C LEU A 74 -1.10 2.91 -8.98
N LEU A 75 -1.71 1.71 -8.91
CA LEU A 75 -2.15 1.01 -10.11
C LEU A 75 -3.31 1.73 -10.83
N ARG A 76 -4.17 2.45 -10.10
CA ARG A 76 -5.26 3.26 -10.68
C ARG A 76 -4.72 4.54 -11.31
N LEU A 77 -3.76 5.20 -10.63
CA LEU A 77 -3.07 6.38 -11.14
C LEU A 77 -2.30 6.05 -12.42
N ALA A 78 -1.60 4.91 -12.46
CA ALA A 78 -0.92 4.42 -13.65
C ALA A 78 -1.86 4.34 -14.86
N ARG A 79 -3.03 3.72 -14.69
CA ARG A 79 -4.05 3.58 -15.75
C ARG A 79 -4.61 4.94 -16.20
N ILE A 80 -4.79 5.89 -15.29
CA ILE A 80 -5.25 7.25 -15.63
C ILE A 80 -4.19 7.98 -16.48
N LEU A 81 -2.92 7.88 -16.08
CA LEU A 81 -1.82 8.54 -16.77
C LEU A 81 -1.51 7.93 -18.13
N GLU A 82 -1.62 6.60 -18.25
CA GLU A 82 -1.52 5.91 -19.54
C GLU A 82 -2.58 6.44 -20.53
N LYS A 83 -3.83 6.57 -20.09
CA LYS A 83 -4.93 7.13 -20.91
C LYS A 83 -4.72 8.60 -21.28
N LYS A 84 -4.00 9.36 -20.45
CA LYS A 84 -3.62 10.76 -20.71
C LYS A 84 -2.34 10.89 -21.55
N GLY A 85 -1.68 9.79 -21.91
CA GLY A 85 -0.48 9.77 -22.75
C GLY A 85 0.85 9.86 -22.00
N ASP A 86 0.85 9.96 -20.67
CA ASP A 86 2.07 9.98 -19.85
C ASP A 86 2.55 8.55 -19.55
N LYS A 87 3.09 7.89 -20.57
CA LYS A 87 3.52 6.48 -20.51
C LYS A 87 4.62 6.24 -19.49
N LYS A 88 5.55 7.19 -19.33
CA LYS A 88 6.69 7.04 -18.42
C LYS A 88 6.21 7.01 -16.96
N ALA A 89 5.41 8.00 -16.55
CA ALA A 89 4.87 8.01 -15.20
C ALA A 89 3.93 6.82 -14.95
N ALA A 90 3.13 6.44 -15.95
CA ALA A 90 2.29 5.26 -15.86
C ALA A 90 3.09 3.98 -15.58
N GLN A 91 4.20 3.77 -16.28
CA GLN A 91 5.09 2.63 -16.04
C GLN A 91 5.69 2.63 -14.64
N THR A 92 6.14 3.79 -14.15
CA THR A 92 6.69 3.92 -12.78
C THR A 92 5.66 3.51 -11.72
N TYR A 93 4.46 4.09 -11.73
CA TYR A 93 3.45 3.76 -10.72
C TYR A 93 2.90 2.34 -10.87
N LEU A 94 2.83 1.80 -12.10
CA LEU A 94 2.47 0.41 -12.33
C LEU A 94 3.51 -0.53 -11.69
N ALA A 95 4.80 -0.29 -11.95
CA ALA A 95 5.88 -1.11 -11.41
C ALA A 95 5.92 -1.05 -9.87
N ALA A 96 5.72 0.13 -9.29
CA ALA A 96 5.63 0.30 -7.84
C ALA A 96 4.45 -0.48 -7.25
N GLY A 97 3.24 -0.30 -7.78
CA GLY A 97 2.05 -1.01 -7.29
C GLY A 97 2.15 -2.54 -7.43
N LEU A 98 2.75 -3.03 -8.52
CA LEU A 98 3.00 -4.47 -8.71
C LEU A 98 4.10 -5.00 -7.77
N THR A 99 5.11 -4.20 -7.48
CA THR A 99 6.17 -4.55 -6.52
C THR A 99 5.59 -4.68 -5.11
N THR A 100 4.83 -3.67 -4.65
CA THR A 100 4.13 -3.73 -3.36
C THR A 100 3.20 -4.94 -3.29
N ALA A 101 2.40 -5.18 -4.34
CA ALA A 101 1.50 -6.33 -4.36
C ALA A 101 2.24 -7.67 -4.25
N ARG A 102 3.34 -7.84 -4.99
CA ARG A 102 4.17 -9.05 -4.90
C ARG A 102 4.66 -9.30 -3.47
N THR A 103 5.09 -8.24 -2.78
CA THR A 103 5.52 -8.31 -1.38
C THR A 103 4.36 -8.69 -0.45
N LEU A 104 3.20 -8.03 -0.59
CA LEU A 104 2.03 -8.27 0.26
C LEU A 104 1.42 -9.67 0.12
N PHE A 105 1.49 -10.27 -1.08
CA PHE A 105 1.01 -11.64 -1.34
C PHE A 105 2.04 -12.72 -0.99
N SER A 106 3.09 -12.37 -0.25
CA SER A 106 4.12 -13.30 0.23
C SER A 106 4.23 -13.23 1.76
N GLU A 107 4.74 -14.28 2.39
CA GLU A 107 5.17 -14.21 3.78
C GLU A 107 6.30 -13.16 3.93
N PRO A 108 6.38 -12.44 5.07
CA PRO A 108 5.55 -12.61 6.27
C PRO A 108 4.24 -11.79 6.27
N TYR A 109 3.89 -11.11 5.16
CA TYR A 109 2.72 -10.24 5.10
C TYR A 109 1.42 -10.98 4.88
N LEU A 110 1.37 -11.91 3.93
CA LEU A 110 0.23 -12.78 3.76
C LEU A 110 0.24 -13.83 4.88
N SER A 111 -0.86 -13.89 5.64
CA SER A 111 -1.02 -14.92 6.66
C SER A 111 -1.12 -16.31 6.02
N SER A 112 -0.26 -17.23 6.47
CA SER A 112 -0.30 -18.66 6.13
C SER A 112 -0.71 -19.53 7.33
N ASP A 113 -0.87 -18.95 8.51
CA ASP A 113 -1.27 -19.67 9.72
C ASP A 113 -2.79 -19.94 9.69
N PRO A 114 -3.24 -21.21 9.65
CA PRO A 114 -4.65 -21.56 9.63
C PRO A 114 -5.40 -21.17 10.92
N LYS A 115 -4.68 -20.77 11.99
CA LYS A 115 -5.27 -20.30 13.25
C LYS A 115 -5.39 -18.77 13.31
N HIS A 116 -4.79 -18.05 12.37
CA HIS A 116 -4.88 -16.61 12.31
C HIS A 116 -6.12 -16.19 11.50
N GLU A 117 -6.92 -15.28 12.03
CA GLU A 117 -8.21 -14.90 11.40
C GLU A 117 -8.08 -13.80 10.34
N GLY A 118 -6.99 -13.02 10.38
CA GLY A 118 -6.68 -11.99 9.39
C GLY A 118 -5.87 -12.50 8.20
N LEU A 119 -6.06 -11.88 7.04
CA LEU A 119 -5.35 -12.19 5.79
C LEU A 119 -4.02 -11.43 5.69
N LEU A 120 -4.02 -10.14 6.03
CA LEU A 120 -2.88 -9.26 5.92
C LEU A 120 -2.30 -8.96 7.31
N LEU A 121 -1.08 -9.42 7.54
CA LEU A 121 -0.33 -9.23 8.79
C LEU A 121 0.50 -7.95 8.76
N HIS A 122 0.96 -7.53 9.93
CA HIS A 122 1.78 -6.33 10.13
C HIS A 122 1.05 -5.02 9.82
N THR A 123 -0.24 -4.97 10.16
CA THR A 123 -1.01 -3.74 10.19
C THR A 123 -0.80 -3.03 11.53
N VAL A 124 -0.85 -1.70 11.53
CA VAL A 124 -0.80 -0.89 12.74
C VAL A 124 -2.07 -0.07 12.84
N TYR A 125 -2.81 -0.20 13.93
CA TYR A 125 -4.04 0.53 14.15
C TYR A 125 -3.80 1.86 14.85
N HIS A 126 -3.12 1.86 16.00
CA HIS A 126 -2.95 3.09 16.77
C HIS A 126 -1.65 3.07 17.61
N ARG A 127 -0.53 3.30 16.91
CA ARG A 127 0.80 3.31 17.51
C ARG A 127 0.97 4.30 18.68
N PRO A 128 0.51 5.56 18.63
CA PRO A 128 0.69 6.50 19.76
C PRO A 128 -0.02 6.11 21.07
N ASN A 129 -1.17 5.43 20.98
CA ASN A 129 -1.92 4.97 22.15
C ASN A 129 -1.52 3.55 22.58
N GLY A 130 -0.65 2.88 21.83
CA GLY A 130 -0.17 1.53 22.14
C GLY A 130 -1.28 0.47 22.12
N TRP A 131 -2.25 0.58 21.21
CA TRP A 131 -3.36 -0.38 21.13
C TRP A 131 -3.00 -1.70 20.44
N ASP A 132 -1.96 -1.68 19.61
CA ASP A 132 -1.51 -2.85 18.87
C ASP A 132 -0.72 -3.82 19.76
N HIS A 133 -0.98 -5.11 19.61
CA HIS A 133 -0.29 -6.14 20.37
C HIS A 133 1.22 -6.17 20.04
N ILE A 134 2.03 -6.28 21.09
CA ILE A 134 3.47 -6.52 20.98
C ILE A 134 3.71 -7.97 21.42
N PRO A 135 4.08 -8.88 20.51
CA PRO A 135 4.39 -10.27 20.86
C PRO A 135 5.52 -10.37 21.90
N LYS A 136 5.47 -11.40 22.74
CA LYS A 136 6.50 -11.63 23.77
C LYS A 136 7.90 -11.66 23.14
N GLY A 137 8.82 -10.89 23.71
CA GLY A 137 10.20 -10.78 23.22
C GLY A 137 10.41 -9.75 22.10
N ARG A 138 9.36 -9.02 21.71
CA ARG A 138 9.44 -7.92 20.72
C ARG A 138 9.31 -6.56 21.41
N LYS A 139 9.80 -5.52 20.73
CA LYS A 139 9.76 -4.12 21.20
C LYS A 139 8.74 -3.26 20.47
N VAL A 140 8.30 -3.71 19.30
CA VAL A 140 7.31 -3.02 18.46
C VAL A 140 6.20 -3.99 18.02
N PRO A 141 4.99 -3.50 17.74
CA PRO A 141 3.90 -4.31 17.22
C PRO A 141 4.25 -4.99 15.91
N CYS A 142 3.78 -6.22 15.74
CA CYS A 142 3.92 -6.97 14.50
C CYS A 142 2.99 -8.19 14.52
N GLY A 143 2.61 -8.68 13.34
CA GLY A 143 1.79 -9.88 13.22
C GLY A 143 0.30 -9.66 13.48
N GLU A 144 -0.12 -8.47 13.89
CA GLU A 144 -1.53 -8.09 13.95
C GLU A 144 -2.10 -7.84 12.55
N ALA A 145 -3.42 -8.04 12.42
CA ALA A 145 -4.19 -7.74 11.23
C ALA A 145 -5.33 -6.76 11.55
N ALA A 146 -5.81 -6.09 10.52
CA ALA A 146 -6.93 -5.17 10.61
C ALA A 146 -7.91 -5.38 9.45
N MET A 147 -9.21 -5.27 9.73
CA MET A 147 -10.24 -5.53 8.72
C MET A 147 -10.11 -4.66 7.46
N TRP A 148 -9.65 -3.41 7.58
CA TRP A 148 -9.41 -2.57 6.40
C TRP A 148 -8.21 -3.08 5.59
N GLY A 149 -7.15 -3.57 6.24
CA GLY A 149 -6.02 -4.21 5.58
C GLY A 149 -6.45 -5.41 4.76
N ASP A 150 -7.26 -6.30 5.35
CA ASP A 150 -7.81 -7.48 4.66
C ASP A 150 -8.72 -7.11 3.49
N TYR A 151 -9.59 -6.11 3.67
CA TYR A 151 -10.43 -5.58 2.61
C TYR A 151 -9.59 -5.07 1.43
N HIS A 152 -8.58 -4.24 1.71
CA HIS A 152 -7.74 -3.64 0.69
C HIS A 152 -6.83 -4.65 0.00
N LEU A 153 -6.31 -5.66 0.72
CA LEU A 153 -5.57 -6.76 0.13
C LEU A 153 -6.46 -7.58 -0.83
N ARG A 154 -7.69 -7.89 -0.41
CA ARG A 154 -8.64 -8.64 -1.23
C ARG A 154 -9.09 -7.86 -2.46
N GLU A 155 -9.35 -6.55 -2.33
CA GLU A 155 -9.69 -5.71 -3.48
C GLU A 155 -8.49 -5.57 -4.43
N LEU A 156 -7.26 -5.45 -3.91
CA LEU A 156 -6.04 -5.46 -4.71
C LEU A 156 -5.90 -6.76 -5.51
N ALA A 157 -6.13 -7.92 -4.89
CA ALA A 157 -6.10 -9.22 -5.57
C ALA A 157 -7.13 -9.27 -6.72
N LEU A 158 -8.37 -8.86 -6.46
CA LEU A 158 -9.42 -8.81 -7.48
C LEU A 158 -9.07 -7.85 -8.63
N TYR A 159 -8.51 -6.68 -8.29
CA TYR A 159 -8.09 -5.70 -9.28
C TYR A 159 -6.97 -6.24 -10.18
N LEU A 160 -5.96 -6.90 -9.60
CA LEU A 160 -4.87 -7.52 -10.34
C LEU A 160 -5.35 -8.67 -11.22
N LEU A 161 -6.24 -9.52 -10.72
CA LEU A 161 -6.85 -10.59 -11.50
C LEU A 161 -7.59 -10.05 -12.73
N ARG A 162 -8.34 -8.97 -12.56
CA ARG A 162 -9.02 -8.29 -13.68
C ARG A 162 -8.02 -7.67 -14.65
N LEU A 163 -6.97 -7.03 -14.16
CA LEU A 163 -5.93 -6.43 -14.99
C LEU A 163 -5.21 -7.49 -15.83
N ALA A 164 -4.77 -8.58 -15.22
CA ALA A 164 -4.11 -9.70 -15.90
C ALA A 164 -5.01 -10.39 -16.92
N GLY A 165 -6.32 -10.50 -16.61
CA GLY A 165 -7.31 -11.10 -17.50
C GLY A 165 -7.91 -10.16 -18.55
N GLY A 166 -7.43 -8.92 -18.66
CA GLY A 166 -7.99 -7.92 -19.59
C GLY A 166 -9.47 -7.60 -19.35
N LYS A 167 -9.96 -7.80 -18.13
CA LYS A 167 -11.36 -7.60 -17.74
C LYS A 167 -11.68 -6.10 -17.58
N PRO A 168 -12.98 -5.73 -17.57
CA PRO A 168 -13.39 -4.35 -17.30
C PRO A 168 -12.80 -3.82 -15.99
N TYR A 169 -12.50 -2.52 -15.99
CA TYR A 169 -11.97 -1.80 -14.83
C TYR A 169 -12.86 -2.04 -13.60
N LEU A 170 -12.25 -2.29 -12.45
CA LEU A 170 -12.99 -2.49 -11.20
C LEU A 170 -13.63 -1.16 -10.77
N THR A 171 -14.95 -1.13 -10.78
CA THR A 171 -15.78 -0.04 -10.27
C THR A 171 -16.63 -0.55 -9.12
N PHE A 172 -17.06 0.36 -8.24
CA PHE A 172 -17.97 0.02 -7.15
C PHE A 172 -19.27 -0.63 -7.67
N PHE A 173 -19.88 -0.01 -8.69
CA PHE A 173 -20.94 -0.61 -9.47
C PHE A 173 -20.31 -1.28 -10.71
N GLY A 174 -19.91 -2.53 -10.56
CA GLY A 174 -19.43 -3.36 -11.67
C GLY A 174 -20.56 -4.09 -12.39
N GLU A 175 -20.27 -4.60 -13.59
CA GLU A 175 -21.08 -5.66 -14.18
C GLU A 175 -21.08 -6.87 -13.22
N LYS A 176 -22.24 -7.55 -13.08
CA LYS A 176 -22.35 -8.75 -12.23
C LYS A 176 -21.28 -9.76 -12.67
N LEU A 177 -20.55 -10.29 -11.69
CA LEU A 177 -19.52 -11.32 -11.87
C LEU A 177 -20.08 -12.56 -12.57
#